data_AF-A0A953W470-F1
#
_entry.id   AF-A0A953W470-F1
#
_cell.length_a   1.000
_cell.length_b   1.000
_cell.length_c   1.000
_cell.angle_alpha   90.00
_cell.angle_beta   90.00
_cell.angle_gamma   90.00
#
_symmetry.space_group_name_H-M   'P 1'
#
loop_
_entity.id
_entity.type
_entity.pdbx_description
1 polymer ?
#
loop_
_entity_poly.entity_id
_entity_poly.type
_entity_poly.pdbx_seq_one_letter_code
_entity_poly.pdbx_strand_id
1 'polypeptide(L)' 'FGGTPSNLAISVINQVKTEVIAGVNLPMLIKLAEVRDKVSLPEAALAAQDAGRRYIRVASVELAGGAA' A
#
# COMPACT_ATOMS: atom_id res chain seq x y z
N PHE A 1 5.54 0.13 10.46
CA PHE A 1 6.92 0.50 10.08
C PHE A 1 7.84 0.09 11.22
N GLY A 2 8.98 -0.56 11.01
CA GLY A 2 9.74 -1.05 12.18
C GLY A 2 11.06 -1.81 11.97
N GLY A 3 11.64 -1.83 10.77
CA GLY A 3 12.98 -2.40 10.54
C GLY A 3 13.97 -1.34 10.07
N THR A 4 15.27 -1.64 10.14
CA THR A 4 16.36 -0.78 9.63
C THR A 4 16.12 -0.29 8.19
N PRO A 5 15.61 -1.10 7.23
CA PRO A 5 15.33 -0.62 5.88
C PRO A 5 14.19 0.42 5.82
N SER A 6 13.15 0.25 6.63
CA SER A 6 12.02 1.19 6.66
C SER A 6 12.39 2.52 7.31
N ASN A 7 13.18 2.47 8.39
CA ASN A 7 13.59 3.68 9.11
C ASN A 7 14.51 4.55 8.23
N LEU A 8 15.43 3.92 7.49
CA LEU A 8 16.28 4.63 6.53
C LEU A 8 15.44 5.26 5.41
N ALA A 9 14.49 4.53 4.82
CA ALA A 9 13.61 5.07 3.77
C ALA A 9 12.78 6.28 4.27
N ILE A 10 12.24 6.21 5.49
CA ILE A 10 11.48 7.31 6.08
C ILE A 10 12.36 8.55 6.32
N SER A 11 13.62 8.37 6.75
CA SER A 11 14.53 9.51 7.02
C SER A 11 14.82 10.39 5.80
N VAL A 12 14.65 9.86 4.59
CA VAL A 12 14.93 10.55 3.32
C VAL A 12 13.66 11.04 2.60
N ILE A 13 12.46 10.76 3.13
CA ILE A 13 11.19 11.03 2.43
C ILE A 13 10.97 12.51 2.09
N ASN A 14 11.48 13.42 2.93
CA ASN A 14 11.38 14.87 2.72
C ASN A 14 12.59 15.46 1.96
N GLN A 15 13.61 14.64 1.68
CA GLN A 15 14.84 15.10 1.01
C GLN A 15 14.74 14.96 -0.51
N VAL A 16 13.84 14.10 -0.99
CA VAL A 16 13.62 13.79 -2.40
C VAL A 16 12.12 13.58 -2.66
N LYS A 17 11.69 13.69 -3.92
CA LYS A 17 10.28 13.49 -4.32
C LYS A 17 9.92 12.00 -4.30
N THR A 18 9.85 11.41 -3.11
CA THR A 18 9.61 9.97 -2.88
C THR A 18 8.51 9.75 -1.85
N GLU A 19 7.89 8.57 -1.90
CA GLU A 19 6.86 8.14 -0.96
C GLU A 19 7.23 6.75 -0.42
N VAL A 20 6.91 6.47 0.85
CA VAL A 20 7.31 5.22 1.52
C VAL A 20 6.09 4.46 2.01
N ILE A 21 5.83 3.30 1.39
CA ILE A 21 4.77 2.38 1.78
C ILE A 21 5.41 1.16 2.47
N ALA A 22 4.99 0.85 3.69
CA ALA A 22 5.35 -0.41 4.35
C ALA A 22 4.29 -1.48 4.15
N GLY A 23 4.70 -2.75 4.29
CA GLY A 23 3.78 -3.90 4.18
C GLY A 23 3.33 -4.17 2.75
N VAL A 24 4.20 -3.92 1.77
CA VAL A 24 3.92 -4.15 0.35
C VAL A 24 3.44 -5.58 0.13
N ASN A 25 2.37 -5.71 -0.67
CA ASN A 25 1.82 -6.99 -1.11
C ASN A 25 1.52 -6.97 -2.62
N LEU A 26 1.17 -8.12 -3.18
CA LEU A 26 0.91 -8.25 -4.62
C LEU A 26 -0.21 -7.33 -5.15
N PRO A 27 -1.38 -7.21 -4.49
CA PRO A 27 -2.42 -6.26 -4.90
C PRO A 27 -1.94 -4.81 -5.01
N MET A 28 -1.08 -4.35 -4.07
CA MET A 28 -0.48 -3.02 -4.15
C MET A 28 0.38 -2.88 -5.42
N LEU A 29 1.21 -3.88 -5.75
CA LEU A 29 2.08 -3.84 -6.94
C LEU A 29 1.28 -3.80 -8.24
N ILE A 30 0.20 -4.59 -8.33
CA ILE A 30 -0.70 -4.57 -9.49
C ILE A 30 -1.34 -3.18 -9.63
N LYS A 31 -1.85 -2.61 -8.53
CA LYS A 31 -2.48 -1.30 -8.58
C LYS A 31 -1.49 -0.19 -8.94
N LEU A 32 -0.27 -0.23 -8.41
CA LEU A 32 0.80 0.71 -8.77
C LEU A 32 1.13 0.64 -10.26
N ALA A 33 1.27 -0.55 -10.83
CA ALA A 33 1.52 -0.72 -12.27
C ALA A 33 0.39 -0.12 -13.12
N GLU A 34 -0.86 -0.19 -12.65
CA GLU A 34 -2.03 0.33 -13.35
C GLU A 34 -2.13 1.87 -13.32
N VAL A 35 -1.73 2.52 -12.21
CA VAL A 35 -1.99 3.96 -11.97
C VAL A 35 -0.75 4.86 -12.01
N ARG A 36 0.47 4.30 -11.96
CA ARG A 36 1.74 5.07 -11.86
C ARG A 36 1.94 6.15 -12.93
N ASP A 37 1.36 5.98 -14.11
CA ASP A 37 1.49 6.92 -15.23
C ASP A 37 0.22 7.77 -15.44
N LYS A 38 -0.76 7.68 -14.52
CA LYS A 38 -2.08 8.32 -14.65
C LYS A 38 -2.39 9.35 -13.56
N VAL A 39 -1.77 9.21 -12.39
CA VAL A 39 -2.05 10.04 -11.21
C VAL A 39 -0.76 10.51 -10.55
N SER A 40 -0.84 11.48 -9.64
CA SER A 40 0.31 11.95 -8.89
C SER A 40 0.86 10.87 -7.93
N LEU A 41 2.12 11.02 -7.50
CA LEU A 41 2.76 10.07 -6.57
C LEU A 41 1.95 9.84 -5.28
N PRO A 42 1.42 10.87 -4.58
CA PRO A 42 0.58 10.67 -3.41
C PRO A 42 -0.72 9.91 -3.71
N GLU A 43 -1.38 10.24 -4.84
CA GLU A 43 -2.61 9.55 -5.26
C GLU A 43 -2.34 8.08 -5.61
N ALA A 44 -1.23 7.79 -6.30
CA ALA A 44 -0.82 6.43 -6.61
C ALA A 44 -0.55 5.61 -5.34
N ALA A 45 0.11 6.21 -4.34
CA ALA A 45 0.40 5.57 -3.07
C ALA A 45 -0.87 5.25 -2.27
N LEU A 46 -1.82 6.20 -2.20
CA LEU A 46 -3.13 5.99 -1.57
C LEU A 46 -3.94 4.90 -2.29
N ALA A 47 -4.00 4.94 -3.62
CA ALA A 47 -4.70 3.93 -4.41
C ALA A 47 -4.10 2.53 -4.21
N ALA A 48 -2.78 2.43 -4.15
CA ALA A 48 -2.09 1.18 -3.86
C ALA A 48 -2.41 0.66 -2.45
N GLN A 49 -2.32 1.52 -1.43
CA GLN A 49 -2.66 1.15 -0.04
C GLN A 49 -4.09 0.62 0.07
N ASP A 50 -5.06 1.28 -0.57
CA ASP A 50 -6.46 0.87 -0.59
C ASP A 50 -6.64 -0.49 -1.25
N ALA A 51 -6.00 -0.72 -2.40
CA ALA A 51 -5.99 -2.04 -3.03
C ALA A 51 -5.39 -3.08 -2.08
N GLY A 52 -4.23 -2.80 -1.49
CA GLY A 52 -3.57 -3.68 -0.54
C GLY A 52 -4.48 -4.11 0.61
N ARG A 53 -5.19 -3.16 1.24
CA ARG A 53 -6.14 -3.44 2.33
C ARG A 53 -7.36 -4.22 1.84
N ARG A 54 -7.93 -3.86 0.69
CA ARG A 54 -9.10 -4.55 0.11
C ARG A 54 -8.84 -6.01 -0.22
N TYR A 55 -7.61 -6.47 -0.33
CA TYR A 55 -7.30 -7.88 -0.62
C TYR A 55 -6.74 -8.63 0.60
N ILE A 56 -6.52 -7.94 1.72
CA ILE A 56 -6.24 -8.58 3.00
C ILE A 56 -7.59 -8.88 3.64
N ARG A 57 -8.14 -10.06 3.33
CA ARG A 57 -9.43 -10.52 3.87
C ARG A 57 -9.35 -11.98 4.27
N VAL A 58 -10.22 -12.35 5.19
CA VAL A 58 -10.41 -13.74 5.62
C VAL A 58 -11.70 -14.23 4.98
N ALA A 59 -11.57 -15.10 3.97
CA ALA A 59 -12.72 -15.59 3.20
C ALA A 59 -13.80 -16.23 4.07
N SER A 60 -13.43 -16.96 5.11
CA SER A 60 -14.40 -17.55 6.05
C SER A 60 -15.21 -16.50 6.82
N VAL A 61 -14.63 -15.33 7.13
CA VAL A 61 -15.34 -14.23 7.80
C VAL A 61 -16.32 -13.54 6.85
N GLU A 62 -15.94 -13.37 5.58
CA GLU A 62 -16.82 -12.77 4.57
C GLU A 62 -17.98 -13.69 4.17
N LEU A 63 -17.70 -14.98 3.97
CA LEU A 63 -18.70 -15.96 3.56
C LEU A 63 -19.64 -16.34 4.72
N ALA A 64 -19.23 -16.16 5.97
CA ALA A 64 -20.08 -16.36 7.15
C ALA A 64 -21.07 -15.21 7.40
N GLY A 65 -21.14 -14.20 6.52
CA GLY A 65 -22.10 -13.10 6.63
C GLY A 65 -21.65 -11.95 7.54
N GLY A 66 -20.35 -11.76 7.74
CA GLY A 66 -19.82 -10.68 8.57
C GLY A 66 -20.19 -10.88 10.04
N ALA A 67 -19.35 -11.60 10.79
CA ALA A 67 -19.51 -11.65 12.23
C ALA A 67 -19.37 -10.22 12.81
N ALA A 68 -20.49 -9.73 13.37
CA ALA A 68 -20.72 -8.61 14.27
C ALA A 68 -19.55 -7.66 14.59
#